data_AF-A0A7G6YAF3-F1
#
_entry.id   AF-A0A7G6YAF3-F1
#
_cell.length_a   1.000
_cell.length_b   1.000
_cell.length_c   1.000
_cell.angle_alpha   90.00
_cell.angle_beta   90.00
_cell.angle_gamma   90.00
#
_symmetry.space_group_name_H-M   'P 1'
#
loop_
_entity.id
_entity.type
_entity.pdbx_description
1 polymer ?
#
loop_
_entity_poly.entity_id
_entity_poly.type
_entity_poly.pdbx_seq_one_letter_code
_entity_poly.pdbx_strand_id
1 'polypeptide(L)'
;MSDPSASMRAEFDRRIRTLESRVDDDLQTLHLLDEQWETFRRAIRENVARFEEAGHTVGTDDPRVHHDLAALREVDAYIRKLAEEQNELRAEASRTIRADGEDAIARLRNEQGGLPWD
;
A
#
# COMPACT_ATOMS: atom_id res chain seq x y z
N MET A 1 -37.91 -22.89 19.46
CA MET A 1 -37.84 -22.57 18.02
C MET A 1 -37.13 -21.23 17.93
N SER A 2 -35.99 -21.15 17.23
CA SER A 2 -35.30 -19.85 17.04
C SER A 2 -36.13 -18.98 16.11
N ASP A 3 -36.20 -17.70 16.46
CA ASP A 3 -36.84 -16.66 15.66
C ASP A 3 -36.07 -16.48 14.32
N PRO A 4 -36.73 -16.66 13.16
CA PRO A 4 -36.12 -16.45 11.86
C PRO A 4 -35.54 -15.04 11.67
N SER A 5 -36.15 -14.01 12.26
CA SER A 5 -35.66 -12.63 12.15
C SER A 5 -34.36 -12.44 12.93
N ALA A 6 -34.25 -13.03 14.13
CA ALA A 6 -33.04 -13.03 14.93
C ALA A 6 -31.88 -13.78 14.23
N SER A 7 -32.18 -14.90 13.56
CA SER A 7 -31.20 -15.65 12.78
C SER A 7 -30.67 -14.84 11.59
N MET A 8 -31.55 -14.14 10.87
CA MET A 8 -31.16 -13.30 9.73
C MET A 8 -30.33 -12.08 10.18
N ARG A 9 -30.71 -11.42 11.29
CA ARG A 9 -29.92 -10.31 11.85
C ARG A 9 -28.50 -10.76 12.24
N ALA A 10 -28.38 -11.93 12.86
CA ALA A 10 -27.07 -12.50 13.22
C ALA A 10 -26.20 -12.85 12.00
N GLU A 11 -26.82 -13.23 10.87
CA GLU A 11 -26.12 -13.45 9.61
C GLU A 11 -25.58 -12.14 9.01
N PHE A 12 -26.39 -11.06 9.00
CA PHE A 12 -25.93 -9.73 8.59
C PHE A 12 -24.75 -9.24 9.44
N ASP A 13 -24.84 -9.36 10.76
CA ASP A 13 -23.76 -8.97 11.66
C ASP A 13 -22.47 -9.76 11.38
N ARG A 14 -22.58 -11.05 11.05
CA ARG A 14 -21.43 -11.86 10.67
C ARG A 14 -20.82 -11.37 9.36
N ARG A 15 -21.64 -11.11 8.34
CA ARG A 15 -21.19 -10.63 7.03
C ARG A 15 -20.52 -9.25 7.14
N ILE A 16 -21.07 -8.35 7.94
CA ILE A 16 -20.48 -7.03 8.21
C ILE A 16 -19.10 -7.20 8.85
N ARG A 17 -18.96 -8.01 9.92
CA ARG A 17 -17.66 -8.26 10.56
C ARG A 17 -16.65 -8.89 9.61
N THR A 18 -17.08 -9.81 8.74
CA THR A 18 -16.20 -10.39 7.72
C THR A 18 -15.72 -9.34 6.72
N LEU A 19 -16.57 -8.41 6.31
CA LEU A 19 -16.16 -7.31 5.42
C LEU A 19 -15.21 -6.34 6.12
N GLU A 20 -15.48 -5.97 7.37
CA GLU A 20 -14.60 -5.12 8.18
C GLU A 20 -13.20 -5.74 8.30
N SER A 21 -13.13 -7.03 8.67
CA SER A 21 -11.86 -7.76 8.75
C SER A 21 -11.13 -7.80 7.41
N ARG A 22 -11.84 -8.00 6.30
CA ARG A 22 -11.23 -8.04 4.97
C ARG A 22 -10.66 -6.68 4.55
N VAL A 23 -11.37 -5.59 4.83
CA VAL A 23 -10.90 -4.23 4.59
C VAL A 23 -9.61 -3.97 5.36
N ASP A 24 -9.57 -4.38 6.63
CA ASP A 24 -8.37 -4.24 7.47
C ASP A 24 -7.20 -5.09 6.92
N ASP A 25 -7.45 -6.33 6.51
CA ASP A 25 -6.45 -7.21 5.91
C ASP A 25 -5.88 -6.64 4.58
N ASP A 26 -6.75 -6.07 3.74
CA ASP A 26 -6.36 -5.46 2.47
C ASP A 26 -5.51 -4.20 2.71
N LEU A 27 -5.88 -3.37 3.70
CA LEU A 27 -5.09 -2.20 4.10
C LEU A 27 -3.74 -2.59 4.72
N GLN A 28 -3.70 -3.67 5.52
CA GLN A 28 -2.46 -4.19 6.07
C GLN A 28 -1.54 -4.72 4.96
N THR A 29 -2.11 -5.38 3.95
CA THR A 29 -1.35 -5.85 2.77
C THR A 29 -0.71 -4.68 2.03
N LEU A 30 -1.44 -3.57 1.84
CA LEU A 30 -0.86 -2.34 1.26
C LEU A 30 0.30 -1.79 2.10
N HIS A 31 0.18 -1.84 3.43
CA HIS A 31 1.24 -1.38 4.32
C HIS A 31 2.50 -2.24 4.21
N LEU A 32 2.36 -3.57 4.15
CA LEU A 32 3.50 -4.48 3.99
C LEU A 32 4.23 -4.26 2.66
N LEU A 33 3.50 -3.99 1.58
CA LEU A 33 4.09 -3.67 0.27
C LEU A 33 4.89 -2.36 0.32
N ASP A 34 4.40 -1.36 1.06
CA ASP A 34 5.07 -0.09 1.29
C ASP A 34 6.40 -0.28 2.04
N GLU A 35 6.41 -1.10 3.10
CA GLU A 35 7.62 -1.41 3.87
C GLU A 35 8.68 -2.18 3.05
N GLN A 36 8.23 -3.13 2.23
CA GLN A 36 9.13 -3.88 1.33
C GLN A 36 9.76 -2.96 0.30
N TRP A 37 8.97 -2.07 -0.28
CA TRP A 37 9.49 -1.09 -1.22
C TRP A 37 10.47 -0.11 -0.57
N GLU A 38 10.16 0.38 0.63
CA GLU A 38 11.07 1.25 1.37
C GLU A 38 12.42 0.59 1.65
N THR A 39 12.40 -0.69 1.98
CA THR A 39 13.61 -1.49 2.18
C THR A 39 14.44 -1.56 0.89
N PHE A 40 13.79 -1.81 -0.25
CA PHE A 40 14.47 -1.83 -1.54
C PHE A 40 15.08 -0.47 -1.92
N ARG A 41 14.33 0.62 -1.75
CA ARG A 41 14.83 1.98 -2.04
C ARG A 41 16.05 2.34 -1.22
N ARG A 42 16.02 2.02 0.09
CA ARG A 42 17.13 2.26 0.99
C ARG A 42 18.37 1.50 0.55
N ALA A 43 18.24 0.23 0.17
CA ALA A 43 19.35 -0.56 -0.34
C ALA A 43 19.97 0.07 -1.60
N ILE A 44 19.16 0.59 -2.53
CA ILE A 44 19.70 1.25 -3.72
C ILE A 44 20.43 2.54 -3.35
N ARG A 45 19.85 3.39 -2.50
CA ARG A 45 20.52 4.64 -2.05
C ARG A 45 21.84 4.37 -1.37
N GLU A 46 21.89 3.36 -0.50
CA GLU A 46 23.14 2.94 0.15
C GLU A 46 24.18 2.46 -0.88
N ASN A 47 23.76 1.71 -1.89
CA ASN A 47 24.66 1.28 -2.96
C ASN A 47 25.17 2.47 -3.79
N VAL A 48 24.30 3.39 -4.19
CA VAL A 48 24.68 4.61 -4.91
C VAL A 48 25.72 5.39 -4.11
N ALA A 49 25.48 5.62 -2.82
CA ALA A 49 26.41 6.33 -1.95
C ALA A 49 27.80 5.66 -1.88
N ARG A 50 27.83 4.32 -1.75
CA ARG A 50 29.09 3.56 -1.75
C ARG A 50 29.84 3.66 -3.09
N PHE A 51 29.11 3.65 -4.21
CA PHE A 51 29.72 3.83 -5.52
C PHE A 51 30.25 5.25 -5.71
N GLU A 52 29.55 6.27 -5.22
CA GLU A 52 30.05 7.66 -5.23
C GLU A 52 31.34 7.79 -4.42
N GLU A 53 31.39 7.22 -3.22
CA GLU A 53 32.59 7.20 -2.37
C GLU A 53 33.77 6.48 -3.05
N ALA A 54 33.52 5.32 -3.65
CA ALA A 54 34.53 4.56 -4.38
C ALA A 54 35.04 5.32 -5.61
N GLY A 55 34.14 5.95 -6.38
CA GLY A 55 34.49 6.75 -7.56
C GLY A 55 35.35 7.96 -7.19
N HIS A 56 35.05 8.63 -6.08
CA HIS A 56 35.90 9.70 -5.56
C HIS A 56 37.29 9.21 -5.13
N THR A 57 37.38 8.01 -4.57
CA THR A 57 38.65 7.40 -4.12
C THR A 57 39.55 6.98 -5.30
N VAL A 58 38.96 6.47 -6.39
CA VAL A 58 39.68 6.07 -7.61
C VAL A 58 40.14 7.28 -8.43
N GLY A 59 39.49 8.44 -8.25
CA GLY A 59 39.77 9.67 -8.97
C GLY A 59 38.74 9.92 -10.06
N THR A 60 38.11 11.09 -10.01
CA THR A 60 37.02 11.48 -10.94
C THR A 60 37.51 11.96 -12.30
N ASP A 61 38.83 12.00 -12.51
CA ASP A 61 39.44 12.44 -13.77
C ASP A 61 39.41 11.33 -14.85
N ASP A 62 39.10 10.08 -14.47
CA ASP A 62 38.80 9.02 -15.43
C ASP A 62 37.40 9.22 -16.03
N PRO A 63 37.28 9.41 -17.37
CA PRO A 63 36.00 9.63 -18.02
C PRO A 63 34.98 8.50 -17.80
N ARG A 64 35.43 7.25 -17.58
CA ARG A 64 34.55 6.12 -17.28
C ARG A 64 33.94 6.25 -15.89
N VAL A 65 34.76 6.60 -14.89
CA VAL A 65 34.29 6.84 -13.52
C VAL A 65 33.28 8.00 -13.52
N HIS A 66 33.57 9.08 -14.26
CA HIS A 66 32.64 10.20 -14.38
C HIS A 66 31.30 9.79 -15.02
N HIS A 67 31.36 9.03 -16.12
CA HIS A 67 30.18 8.51 -16.80
C HIS A 67 29.33 7.62 -15.89
N ASP A 68 29.97 6.68 -15.18
CA ASP A 68 29.26 5.72 -14.33
C ASP A 68 28.60 6.42 -13.12
N LEU A 69 29.27 7.43 -12.55
CA LEU A 69 28.68 8.27 -11.49
C LEU A 69 27.47 9.08 -11.99
N ALA A 70 27.53 9.61 -13.22
CA ALA A 70 26.39 10.31 -13.81
C ALA A 70 25.19 9.36 -14.00
N ALA A 71 25.43 8.16 -14.53
CA ALA A 71 24.39 7.14 -14.70
C ALA A 71 23.74 6.74 -13.36
N LEU A 72 24.53 6.61 -12.29
CA LEU A 72 24.01 6.30 -10.95
C LEU A 72 23.10 7.40 -10.40
N ARG A 73 23.43 8.67 -10.64
CA ARG A 73 22.58 9.80 -10.24
C ARG A 73 21.26 9.83 -11.00
N GLU A 74 21.28 9.48 -12.28
CA GLU A 74 20.05 9.32 -13.07
C GLU A 74 19.16 8.21 -12.50
N VAL A 75 19.76 7.08 -12.12
CA VAL A 75 19.04 5.98 -11.48
C VAL A 75 18.44 6.41 -10.13
N ASP A 76 19.18 7.10 -9.27
CA ASP A 76 18.65 7.61 -7.99
C ASP A 76 17.48 8.59 -8.19
N ALA A 77 17.63 9.52 -9.15
CA ALA A 77 16.57 10.47 -9.50
C ALA A 77 15.30 9.76 -9.99
N TYR A 78 15.45 8.73 -10.84
CA TYR A 78 14.34 7.94 -11.34
C TYR A 78 13.64 7.17 -10.21
N ILE A 79 14.39 6.55 -9.30
CA ILE A 79 13.83 5.84 -8.14
C ILE A 79 13.07 6.79 -7.22
N ARG A 80 13.58 8.01 -7.02
CA ARG A 80 12.87 9.04 -6.25
C ARG A 80 11.52 9.37 -6.88
N LYS A 81 11.49 9.56 -8.21
CA LYS A 81 10.24 9.82 -8.94
C LYS A 81 9.26 8.65 -8.81
N LEU A 82 9.73 7.42 -8.99
CA LEU A 82 8.89 6.23 -8.79
C LEU A 82 8.32 6.14 -7.37
N ALA A 83 9.07 6.56 -6.36
CA ALA A 83 8.58 6.58 -4.98
C ALA A 83 7.46 7.62 -4.77
N GLU A 84 7.55 8.76 -5.45
CA GLU A 84 6.49 9.78 -5.44
C GLU A 84 5.21 9.24 -6.10
N GLU A 85 5.32 8.66 -7.30
CA GLU A 85 4.19 8.04 -8.01
C GLU A 85 3.55 6.89 -7.20
N GLN A 86 4.36 6.04 -6.58
CA GLN A 86 3.85 4.93 -5.77
C GLN A 86 3.13 5.43 -4.50
N ASN A 87 3.60 6.49 -3.85
CA ASN A 87 2.92 7.08 -2.70
C ASN A 87 1.50 7.56 -3.07
N GLU A 88 1.36 8.16 -4.24
CA GLU A 88 0.06 8.61 -4.75
C GLU A 88 -0.87 7.40 -5.01
N LEU A 89 -0.37 6.39 -5.74
CA LEU A 89 -1.11 5.16 -6.02
C LEU A 89 -1.54 4.42 -4.75
N ARG A 90 -0.66 4.36 -3.74
CA ARG A 90 -0.98 3.75 -2.44
C ARG A 90 -2.08 4.53 -1.73
N ALA A 91 -1.99 5.85 -1.70
CA ALA A 91 -2.99 6.70 -1.07
C ALA A 91 -4.35 6.56 -1.77
N GLU A 92 -4.36 6.47 -3.11
CA GLU A 92 -5.55 6.16 -3.90
C GLU A 92 -6.12 4.78 -3.56
N ALA A 93 -5.32 3.72 -3.63
CA ALA A 93 -5.75 2.37 -3.30
C ALA A 93 -6.35 2.27 -1.89
N SER A 94 -5.71 2.92 -0.91
CA SER A 94 -6.20 2.97 0.47
C SER A 94 -7.52 3.71 0.62
N ARG A 95 -7.80 4.70 -0.24
CA ARG A 95 -9.10 5.41 -0.27
C ARG A 95 -10.16 4.53 -0.92
N THR A 96 -9.84 3.89 -2.04
CA THR A 96 -10.76 3.00 -2.75
C THR A 96 -11.19 1.82 -1.89
N ILE A 97 -10.25 1.13 -1.24
CA ILE A 97 -10.56 0.00 -0.35
C ILE A 97 -11.51 0.41 0.78
N ARG A 98 -11.27 1.57 1.41
CA ARG A 98 -12.15 2.08 2.47
C ARG A 98 -13.53 2.43 1.94
N ALA A 99 -13.59 3.18 0.84
CA ALA A 99 -14.85 3.58 0.24
C ALA A 99 -15.71 2.37 -0.17
N ASP A 100 -15.11 1.39 -0.86
CA ASP A 100 -15.80 0.17 -1.29
C ASP A 100 -16.29 -0.65 -0.08
N GLY A 101 -15.48 -0.73 0.98
CA GLY A 101 -15.83 -1.38 2.24
C GLY A 101 -16.99 -0.70 2.95
N GLU A 102 -16.93 0.62 3.10
CA GLU A 102 -17.98 1.45 3.71
C GLU A 102 -19.30 1.33 2.93
N ASP A 103 -19.24 1.40 1.60
CA ASP A 103 -20.41 1.24 0.73
C ASP A 103 -21.05 -0.15 0.88
N ALA A 104 -20.24 -1.21 0.91
CA ALA A 104 -20.73 -2.57 1.09
C ALA A 104 -21.38 -2.77 2.46
N ILE A 105 -20.76 -2.25 3.53
CA ILE A 105 -21.30 -2.30 4.89
C ILE A 105 -22.60 -1.49 4.98
N ALA A 106 -22.65 -0.31 4.39
CA ALA A 106 -23.85 0.53 4.38
C ALA A 106 -25.03 -0.17 3.70
N ARG A 107 -24.78 -0.85 2.56
CA ARG A 107 -25.81 -1.67 1.89
C ARG A 107 -26.33 -2.77 2.81
N LEU A 108 -25.45 -3.53 3.47
CA LEU A 108 -25.87 -4.58 4.41
C LEU A 108 -26.65 -4.04 5.60
N ARG A 109 -26.25 -2.89 6.16
CA ARG A 109 -26.98 -2.25 7.27
C ARG A 109 -28.37 -1.78 6.85
N ASN A 110 -28.50 -1.25 5.63
CA ASN A 110 -29.79 -0.86 5.07
C ASN A 110 -30.70 -2.08 4.84
N GLU A 111 -30.15 -3.18 4.31
CA GLU A 111 -30.87 -4.45 4.16
C GLU A 111 -31.33 -5.03 5.51
N GLN A 112 -30.44 -5.01 6.52
CA GLN A 112 -30.75 -5.45 7.88
C GLN A 112 -31.83 -4.58 8.55
N GLY A 113 -31.80 -3.25 8.34
CA GLY A 113 -32.78 -2.32 8.89
C GLY A 113 -34.17 -2.43 8.26
N GLY A 114 -34.27 -3.02 7.07
CA GLY A 114 -35.54 -3.36 6.41
C GLY A 114 -36.22 -4.61 6.95
N LEU A 115 -35.59 -5.36 7.86
CA LEU A 115 -36.18 -6.54 8.47
C LEU A 115 -37.31 -6.14 9.44
N PRO A 116 -38.44 -6.86 9.46
CA PRO A 116 -39.50 -6.63 10.44
C PRO A 116 -38.95 -6.75 11.87
N TRP A 117 -39.50 -5.93 12.76
CA TRP A 117 -39.33 -6.06 14.19
C TRP A 117 -40.47 -6.96 14.67
N ASP A 118 -40.15 -8.18 15.09
CA ASP A 118 -41.12 -9.08 15.70
C ASP A 118 -41.45 -8.64 17.14
#